data_AF-A0AAJ2D1X0-F1
#
_entry.id   AF-A0AAJ2D1X0-F1
#
_cell.length_a   1.000
_cell.length_b   1.000
_cell.length_c   1.000
_cell.angle_alpha   90.00
_cell.angle_beta   90.00
_cell.angle_gamma   90.00
#
_symmetry.space_group_name_H-M   'P 1'
#
loop_
_entity.id
_entity.type
_entity.pdbx_description
1 polymer ?
#
loop_
_entity_poly.entity_id
_entity_poly.type
_entity_poly.pdbx_seq_one_letter_code
_entity_poly.pdbx_strand_id
1 'polypeptide(L)'
;MIRILVLLLAVVTGVASYYLMKKSAAFLPLLKKETATESQQFIERFGRYYLIIAILGVLAAIFNRPLLSIGFIFFVLLLSTLFSLTFAKKMS
;
A
#
# COMPACT_ATOMS: atom_id res chain seq x y z
N MET A 1 23.68 4.64 -0.88
CA MET A 1 23.25 3.95 0.35
C MET A 1 21.72 3.86 0.47
N ILE A 2 20.95 4.93 0.29
CA ILE A 2 19.47 4.88 0.43
C ILE A 2 18.74 4.03 -0.64
N ARG A 3 19.38 3.78 -1.79
CA ARG A 3 18.82 2.98 -2.90
C ARG A 3 18.31 1.59 -2.48
N ILE A 4 19.08 0.89 -1.63
CA ILE A 4 18.73 -0.46 -1.16
C ILE A 4 17.49 -0.41 -0.29
N LEU A 5 17.39 0.60 0.59
CA LEU A 5 16.20 0.85 1.41
C LEU A 5 14.95 1.13 0.55
N VAL A 6 15.09 1.95 -0.49
CA VAL A 6 13.98 2.26 -1.42
C VAL A 6 13.52 1.00 -2.16
N LEU A 7 14.46 0.17 -2.62
CA LEU A 7 14.15 -1.12 -3.27
C LEU A 7 13.43 -2.07 -2.31
N LEU A 8 13.95 -2.24 -1.09
CA LEU A 8 13.31 -3.08 -0.08
C LEU A 8 11.90 -2.59 0.23
N LEU A 9 11.72 -1.28 0.39
CA LEU A 9 10.41 -0.68 0.65
C LEU A 9 9.47 -0.89 -0.55
N ALA A 10 9.94 -0.75 -1.79
CA ALA A 10 9.16 -1.04 -2.99
C ALA A 10 8.72 -2.52 -3.04
N VAL A 11 9.60 -3.46 -2.67
CA VAL A 11 9.28 -4.88 -2.57
C VAL A 11 8.21 -5.13 -1.50
N VAL A 12 8.39 -4.59 -0.29
CA VAL A 12 7.40 -4.72 0.79
C VAL A 12 6.04 -4.15 0.37
N THR A 13 6.05 -2.99 -0.29
CA THR A 13 4.86 -2.33 -0.83
C THR A 13 4.17 -3.19 -1.89
N GLY A 14 4.95 -3.82 -2.78
CA GLY A 14 4.45 -4.74 -3.81
C GLY A 14 3.87 -6.02 -3.21
N VAL A 15 4.50 -6.57 -2.16
CA VAL A 15 3.96 -7.71 -1.41
C VAL A 15 2.65 -7.32 -0.73
N ALA A 16 2.59 -6.17 -0.07
CA ALA A 16 1.36 -5.66 0.55
C ALA A 16 0.23 -5.51 -0.47
N SER A 17 0.53 -4.93 -1.64
CA SER A 17 -0.39 -4.85 -2.78
C SER A 17 -0.93 -6.23 -3.17
N TYR A 18 -0.05 -7.22 -3.34
CA TYR A 18 -0.44 -8.57 -3.74
C TYR A 18 -1.38 -9.22 -2.72
N TYR A 19 -1.09 -9.08 -1.42
CA TYR A 19 -1.95 -9.58 -0.35
C TYR A 19 -3.31 -8.88 -0.33
N LEU A 20 -3.33 -7.55 -0.46
CA LEU A 20 -4.57 -6.77 -0.48
C LEU A 20 -5.45 -7.11 -1.69
N MET A 21 -4.86 -7.37 -2.87
CA MET A 21 -5.63 -7.69 -4.07
C MET A 21 -6.10 -9.15 -4.11
N LYS A 22 -5.22 -10.11 -3.77
CA LYS A 22 -5.49 -11.54 -3.97
C LYS A 22 -6.05 -12.23 -2.72
N LYS A 23 -5.81 -11.67 -1.54
CA LYS A 23 -6.32 -12.18 -0.26
C LYS A 23 -7.20 -11.15 0.44
N SER A 24 -7.88 -10.27 -0.31
CA SER A 24 -8.85 -9.31 0.22
C SER A 24 -9.88 -9.98 1.14
N ALA A 25 -10.36 -11.16 0.74
CA ALA A 25 -11.29 -11.98 1.51
C ALA A 25 -10.80 -12.38 2.91
N ALA A 26 -9.48 -12.49 3.13
CA ALA A 26 -8.93 -12.83 4.44
C ALA A 26 -9.08 -11.70 5.47
N PHE A 27 -9.27 -10.46 5.02
CA PHE A 27 -9.47 -9.30 5.88
C PHE A 27 -10.96 -8.97 6.10
N LEU A 28 -11.88 -9.59 5.34
CA LEU A 28 -13.32 -9.39 5.50
C LEU A 28 -13.86 -9.73 6.89
N PRO A 29 -13.41 -10.81 7.59
CA PRO A 29 -13.88 -11.11 8.94
C PRO A 29 -13.53 -10.02 9.97
N LEU A 30 -12.55 -9.17 9.67
CA LEU A 30 -12.14 -8.06 10.53
C LEU A 30 -13.06 -6.83 10.36
N LEU A 31 -13.79 -6.73 9.25
CA LEU A 31 -14.63 -5.59 8.89
C LEU A 31 -16.08 -5.87 9.31
N LYS A 32 -16.49 -5.35 10.48
CA LYS A 32 -17.76 -5.68 11.15
C LYS A 32 -19.02 -5.09 10.51
N LYS A 33 -18.92 -4.08 9.64
CA LYS A 33 -20.00 -3.08 9.46
C LYS A 33 -20.47 -2.81 8.03
N GLU A 34 -19.82 -3.35 7.01
CA GLU A 34 -20.21 -3.13 5.61
C GLU A 34 -20.56 -4.44 4.91
N THR A 35 -21.41 -4.34 3.89
CA THR A 35 -21.66 -5.45 2.95
C THR A 35 -20.31 -5.97 2.45
N ALA A 36 -20.13 -7.30 2.46
CA ALA A 36 -18.86 -7.96 2.14
C ALA A 36 -18.22 -7.45 0.83
N THR A 37 -19.05 -7.04 -0.13
CA THR A 37 -18.66 -6.46 -1.41
C THR A 37 -18.00 -5.07 -1.31
N GLU A 38 -18.49 -4.17 -0.48
CA GLU A 38 -17.92 -2.81 -0.32
C GLU A 38 -16.57 -2.83 0.41
N SER A 39 -16.49 -3.65 1.46
CA SER A 39 -15.26 -3.90 2.19
C SER A 39 -14.19 -4.57 1.32
N GLN A 40 -14.59 -5.54 0.48
CA GLN A 40 -13.68 -6.17 -0.47
C GLN A 40 -13.17 -5.16 -1.52
N GLN A 41 -14.06 -4.36 -2.11
CA GLN A 41 -13.68 -3.33 -3.08
C GLN A 41 -12.75 -2.27 -2.50
N PHE A 42 -12.93 -1.91 -1.22
CA PHE A 42 -12.03 -1.01 -0.51
C PHE A 42 -10.61 -1.60 -0.44
N ILE A 43 -10.48 -2.84 0.02
CA ILE A 43 -9.17 -3.49 0.18
C ILE A 43 -8.47 -3.63 -1.18
N GLU A 44 -9.20 -4.07 -2.21
CA GLU A 44 -8.65 -4.20 -3.57
C GLU A 44 -8.23 -2.86 -4.18
N ARG A 45 -8.99 -1.78 -3.90
CA ARG A 45 -8.64 -0.43 -4.35
C ARG A 45 -7.34 0.04 -3.73
N PHE A 46 -7.16 -0.17 -2.42
CA PHE A 46 -5.89 0.12 -1.76
C PHE A 46 -4.75 -0.75 -2.28
N GLY A 47 -5.01 -2.03 -2.55
CA GLY A 47 -4.05 -2.91 -3.22
C GLY A 47 -3.53 -2.32 -4.53
N ARG A 48 -4.44 -1.84 -5.41
CA ARG A 48 -4.03 -1.15 -6.66
C ARG A 48 -3.19 0.11 -6.42
N TYR A 49 -3.53 0.91 -5.41
CA TYR A 49 -2.72 2.09 -5.07
C TYR A 49 -1.32 1.69 -4.60
N TYR A 50 -1.20 0.67 -3.75
CA TYR A 50 0.09 0.13 -3.33
C TYR A 50 0.90 -0.42 -4.51
N LEU A 51 0.26 -1.02 -5.52
CA LEU A 51 0.92 -1.47 -6.74
C LEU A 51 1.56 -0.30 -7.51
N ILE A 52 0.78 0.76 -7.74
CA ILE A 52 1.26 1.97 -8.43
C ILE A 52 2.46 2.57 -7.68
N ILE A 53 2.36 2.67 -6.35
CA ILE A 53 3.44 3.17 -5.50
C ILE A 53 4.67 2.25 -5.57
N ALA A 54 4.50 0.93 -5.57
CA ALA A 54 5.61 -0.02 -5.68
C ALA A 54 6.38 0.15 -7.00
N ILE A 55 5.68 0.34 -8.12
CA ILE A 55 6.29 0.61 -9.42
C ILE A 55 7.07 1.94 -9.38
N LEU A 56 6.48 2.99 -8.82
CA LEU A 56 7.16 4.27 -8.62
C LEU A 56 8.41 4.14 -7.73
N GLY A 57 8.37 3.27 -6.72
CA GLY A 57 9.52 2.95 -5.86
C GLY A 57 10.68 2.30 -6.61
N VAL A 58 10.38 1.35 -7.50
CA VAL A 58 11.39 0.75 -8.39
C VAL A 58 12.01 1.81 -9.30
N LEU A 59 11.19 2.68 -9.90
CA LEU A 59 11.69 3.80 -10.72
C LEU A 59 12.56 4.74 -9.89
N ALA A 60 12.12 5.15 -8.70
CA ALA A 60 12.89 6.01 -7.80
C ALA A 60 14.25 5.41 -7.42
N ALA A 61 14.31 4.09 -7.21
CA ALA A 61 15.56 3.38 -6.95
C ALA A 61 16.49 3.32 -8.18
N ILE A 62 15.96 3.27 -9.41
CA ILE A 62 16.77 3.31 -10.64
C ILE A 62 17.42 4.68 -10.80
N PHE A 63 16.65 5.76 -10.64
CA PHE A 63 17.17 7.12 -10.77
C PHE A 63 18.12 7.52 -9.63
N ASN A 64 18.01 6.88 -8.46
CA ASN A 64 18.89 7.06 -7.31
C ASN A 64 19.08 8.55 -6.92
N ARG A 65 18.03 9.36 -7.06
CA ARG A 65 18.02 10.78 -6.64
C ARG A 65 17.46 10.89 -5.22
N PRO A 66 18.11 11.67 -4.33
CA PRO A 66 17.65 11.83 -2.94
C PRO A 66 16.22 12.34 -2.85
N LEU A 67 15.88 13.35 -3.67
CA LEU A 67 14.54 13.96 -3.69
C LEU A 67 13.44 12.94 -4.07
N LEU A 68 13.70 12.10 -5.07
CA LEU A 68 12.77 11.04 -5.49
C LEU A 68 12.61 9.97 -4.40
N SER A 69 13.71 9.63 -3.72
CA SER A 69 13.69 8.63 -2.63
C SER A 69 12.87 9.13 -1.44
N ILE A 70 13.07 10.39 -1.03
CA ILE A 70 12.31 11.03 0.05
C ILE A 70 10.85 11.16 -0.32
N GLY A 71 10.55 11.63 -1.55
CA GLY A 71 9.18 11.74 -2.05
C GLY A 71 8.47 10.39 -2.05
N PHE A 72 9.13 9.33 -2.53
CA PHE A 72 8.59 7.97 -2.49
C PHE A 72 8.26 7.52 -1.05
N ILE A 73 9.20 7.69 -0.11
CA ILE A 73 8.98 7.32 1.30
C ILE A 73 7.79 8.09 1.88
N PHE A 74 7.70 9.40 1.60
CA PHE A 74 6.60 10.24 2.04
C PHE A 74 5.24 9.73 1.52
N PHE A 75 5.14 9.40 0.22
CA PHE A 75 3.90 8.87 -0.36
C PHE A 75 3.53 7.50 0.20
N VAL A 76 4.50 6.61 0.45
CA VAL A 76 4.24 5.31 1.09
C VAL A 76 3.66 5.51 2.49
N LEU A 77 4.23 6.41 3.29
CA LEU A 77 3.74 6.71 4.64
C LEU A 77 2.35 7.34 4.62
N LEU A 78 2.10 8.25 3.69
CA LEU A 78 0.81 8.90 3.53
C LEU A 78 -0.26 7.88 3.13
N LEU A 79 0.01 7.01 2.15
CA LEU A 79 -0.90 5.95 1.75
C LEU A 79 -1.16 4.95 2.89
N SER A 80 -0.11 4.61 3.66
CA SER A 80 -0.22 3.72 4.82
C SER A 80 -1.10 4.29 5.92
N THR A 81 -0.95 5.58 6.20
CA THR A 81 -1.78 6.31 7.16
C THR A 81 -3.24 6.33 6.71
N LEU A 82 -3.50 6.68 5.44
CA LEU A 82 -4.85 6.71 4.88
C LEU A 82 -5.51 5.33 4.92
N PHE A 83 -4.77 4.28 4.57
CA PHE A 83 -5.24 2.90 4.68
C PHE A 83 -5.61 2.57 6.12
N SER A 84 -4.70 2.81 7.08
CA SER A 84 -4.92 2.50 8.50
C SER A 84 -6.13 3.23 9.07
N LEU A 85 -6.28 4.52 8.79
CA LEU A 85 -7.41 5.32 9.28
C LEU A 85 -8.74 4.83 8.69
N THR A 86 -8.77 4.59 7.38
CA THR A 86 -10.00 4.16 6.71
C THR A 86 -10.37 2.73 7.10
N PHE A 87 -9.37 1.86 7.27
CA PHE A 87 -9.56 0.49 7.76
C PHE A 87 -10.10 0.49 9.19
N ALA A 88 -9.51 1.28 10.10
CA ALA A 88 -10.02 1.43 11.47
C ALA A 88 -11.47 1.94 11.51
N LYS A 89 -11.80 2.92 10.65
CA LYS A 89 -13.15 3.45 10.53
C LYS A 89 -14.17 2.39 10.08
N LYS A 90 -13.78 1.44 9.22
CA LYS A 90 -14.65 0.34 8.78
C LYS A 90 -14.73 -0.82 9.79
N MET A 91 -13.81 -0.90 10.75
CA MET A 91 -13.86 -1.89 11.85
C MET A 91 -14.76 -1.47 13.03
N SER A 92 -14.94 -0.15 13.24
CA SER A 92 -15.69 0.45 14.35
C SER A 92 -17.18 0.61 14.05
#